data_AF-A0A6H1FLD1-F1
#
_entry.id   AF-A0A6H1FLD1-F1
#
_cell.length_a   1.000
_cell.length_b   1.000
_cell.length_c   1.000
_cell.angle_alpha   90.00
_cell.angle_beta   90.00
_cell.angle_gamma   90.00
#
_symmetry.space_group_name_H-M   'P 1'
#
loop_
_entity.id
_entity.type
_entity.pdbx_description
1 polymer ?
#
loop_
_entity_poly.entity_id
_entity_poly.type
_entity_poly.pdbx_seq_one_letter_code
_entity_poly.pdbx_strand_id
1 'polypeptide(L)'
;MTLFSVSAITHQYTGSEVLKAVSFALKSGETVALLGRSGCGKSTLARLLVGLESPTQGSVCWRGEPLSRLNRAKQKAFRRDIQMVFQDSISAANPRKTVREILREPMHHLLSLTKSEQLARASEMLHAVDLDDSILDKRPPQLSGGQLQRVCLARALAVKPKLLILDEAVSNLDLVLQAGVIRLLKKLQQQFGTACLFITHDLRLVERFCHRVMVMDEGQIVETQTVGDTLTFSSDAGRVLQNAVLPAFPVRRSATKKV
;
A
#
# COMPACT_ATOMS: atom_id res chain seq x y z
N MET A 1 -13.22 1.13 -14.52
CA MET A 1 -12.46 -0.01 -15.08
C MET A 1 -11.87 -0.84 -13.94
N THR A 2 -11.97 -2.16 -14.01
CA THR A 2 -11.34 -3.07 -13.03
C THR A 2 -9.86 -3.25 -13.38
N LEU A 3 -8.98 -3.01 -12.40
CA LEU A 3 -7.53 -3.21 -12.54
C LEU A 3 -7.14 -4.62 -12.12
N PHE A 4 -7.61 -5.08 -10.96
CA PHE A 4 -7.40 -6.46 -10.49
C PHE A 4 -8.71 -7.19 -10.34
N SER A 5 -8.70 -8.45 -10.76
CA SER A 5 -9.67 -9.46 -10.36
C SER A 5 -8.92 -10.61 -9.70
N VAL A 6 -9.25 -10.88 -8.45
CA VAL A 6 -8.72 -11.97 -7.63
C VAL A 6 -9.85 -12.96 -7.41
N SER A 7 -9.62 -14.22 -7.78
CA SER A 7 -10.65 -15.26 -7.77
C SER A 7 -10.15 -16.51 -7.07
N ALA A 8 -10.77 -16.80 -5.93
CA ALA A 8 -10.58 -17.98 -5.09
C ALA A 8 -9.11 -18.32 -4.83
N ILE A 9 -8.31 -17.32 -4.47
CA ILE A 9 -6.88 -17.52 -4.19
C ILE A 9 -6.71 -18.30 -2.90
N THR A 10 -6.00 -19.42 -3.02
CA THR A 10 -5.48 -20.18 -1.89
C THR A 10 -3.96 -20.21 -1.98
N HIS A 11 -3.30 -20.09 -0.83
CA HIS A 11 -1.84 -20.14 -0.75
C HIS A 11 -1.39 -20.77 0.56
N GLN A 12 -0.35 -21.61 0.46
CA GLN A 12 0.15 -22.42 1.57
C GLN A 12 1.68 -22.35 1.63
N TYR A 13 2.25 -22.25 2.83
CA TYR A 13 3.69 -22.44 3.08
C TYR A 13 3.89 -23.71 3.89
N THR A 14 4.76 -24.62 3.40
CA THR A 14 5.21 -25.81 4.16
C THR A 14 4.09 -26.54 4.94
N GLY A 15 2.94 -26.73 4.30
CA GLY A 15 1.79 -27.44 4.87
C GLY A 15 0.81 -26.61 5.72
N SER A 16 1.07 -25.31 5.92
CA SER A 16 0.14 -24.39 6.59
C SER A 16 -0.52 -23.46 5.57
N GLU A 17 -1.86 -23.43 5.58
CA GLU A 17 -2.65 -22.59 4.70
C GLU A 17 -2.77 -21.17 5.25
N VAL A 18 -2.29 -20.19 4.47
CA VAL A 18 -2.25 -18.77 4.86
C VAL A 18 -3.38 -17.98 4.20
N LEU A 19 -3.78 -18.35 2.98
CA LEU A 19 -4.91 -17.75 2.28
C LEU A 19 -5.92 -18.84 1.91
N LYS A 20 -7.19 -18.56 2.13
CA LYS A 20 -8.29 -19.52 1.95
C LYS A 20 -9.34 -18.91 1.00
N ALA A 21 -9.30 -19.30 -0.28
CA ALA A 21 -10.28 -18.90 -1.30
C ALA A 21 -10.59 -17.38 -1.38
N VAL A 22 -9.58 -16.53 -1.23
CA VAL A 22 -9.74 -15.07 -1.23
C VAL A 22 -10.20 -14.58 -2.61
N SER A 23 -11.27 -13.78 -2.63
CA SER A 23 -11.83 -13.20 -3.86
C SER A 23 -12.19 -11.74 -3.67
N PHE A 24 -11.72 -10.86 -4.56
CA PHE A 24 -12.07 -9.44 -4.59
C PHE A 24 -11.64 -8.81 -5.92
N ALA A 25 -12.04 -7.56 -6.15
CA ALA A 25 -11.62 -6.79 -7.32
C ALA A 25 -11.22 -5.38 -6.92
N LEU A 26 -10.18 -4.82 -7.54
CA LEU A 26 -9.77 -3.42 -7.34
C LEU A 26 -10.06 -2.61 -8.60
N LYS A 27 -10.72 -1.46 -8.44
CA LYS A 27 -11.03 -0.56 -9.56
C LYS A 27 -9.95 0.52 -9.71
N SER A 28 -9.83 1.05 -10.93
CA SER A 28 -8.95 2.20 -11.19
C SER A 28 -9.40 3.41 -10.39
N GLY A 29 -8.44 4.16 -9.84
CA GLY A 29 -8.72 5.35 -9.02
C GLY A 29 -9.39 5.06 -7.67
N GLU A 30 -9.60 3.78 -7.30
CA GLU A 30 -10.18 3.41 -6.02
C GLU A 30 -9.07 3.28 -4.96
N THR A 31 -9.31 3.84 -3.78
CA THR A 31 -8.50 3.56 -2.58
C THR A 31 -9.25 2.54 -1.74
N VAL A 32 -8.67 1.35 -1.55
CA VAL A 32 -9.25 0.26 -0.77
C VAL A 32 -8.34 -0.05 0.41
N ALA A 33 -8.91 -0.10 1.62
CA ALA A 33 -8.19 -0.58 2.80
C ALA A 33 -8.30 -2.10 2.93
N LEU A 34 -7.22 -2.74 3.37
CA LEU A 34 -7.22 -4.12 3.85
C LEU A 34 -6.82 -4.11 5.33
N LEU A 35 -7.81 -4.35 6.18
CA LEU A 35 -7.65 -4.46 7.63
C LEU A 35 -7.52 -5.92 8.04
N GLY A 36 -6.90 -6.18 9.18
CA GLY A 36 -6.77 -7.51 9.74
C GLY A 36 -5.68 -7.58 10.80
N ARG A 37 -5.75 -8.56 11.70
CA ARG A 37 -4.72 -8.75 12.73
C ARG A 37 -3.35 -9.08 12.11
N SER A 38 -2.29 -8.89 12.88
CA SER A 38 -0.97 -9.39 12.46
C SER A 38 -1.05 -10.91 12.21
N GLY A 39 -0.44 -11.37 11.13
CA GLY A 39 -0.43 -12.80 10.74
C GLY A 39 -1.66 -13.31 9.99
N CYS A 40 -2.70 -12.52 9.73
CA CYS A 40 -3.90 -13.02 9.03
C CYS A 40 -3.76 -13.22 7.50
N GLY A 41 -2.58 -12.96 6.92
CA GLY A 41 -2.29 -13.20 5.49
C GLY A 41 -2.18 -11.95 4.59
N LYS A 42 -2.31 -10.73 5.14
CA LYS A 42 -2.30 -9.47 4.35
C LYS A 42 -1.05 -9.29 3.49
N SER A 43 0.15 -9.44 4.08
CA SER A 43 1.42 -9.27 3.34
C SER A 43 1.64 -10.39 2.32
N THR A 44 1.21 -11.63 2.61
CA THR A 44 1.22 -12.73 1.62
C THR A 44 0.33 -12.39 0.43
N LEU A 45 -0.89 -11.90 0.68
CA LEU A 45 -1.77 -11.43 -0.38
C LEU A 45 -1.12 -10.30 -1.20
N ALA A 46 -0.48 -9.33 -0.54
CA ALA A 46 0.22 -8.23 -1.22
C ALA A 46 1.32 -8.75 -2.16
N ARG A 47 2.14 -9.71 -1.72
CA ARG A 47 3.21 -10.33 -2.53
C ARG A 47 2.67 -11.08 -3.74
N LEU A 48 1.55 -11.78 -3.59
CA LEU A 48 0.86 -12.43 -4.71
C LEU A 48 0.36 -11.41 -5.73
N LEU A 49 -0.22 -10.29 -5.27
CA LEU A 49 -0.72 -9.24 -6.16
C LEU A 49 0.38 -8.58 -6.98
N VAL A 50 1.60 -8.43 -6.44
CA VAL A 50 2.73 -7.88 -7.19
C VAL A 50 3.52 -8.93 -7.99
N GLY A 51 3.09 -10.20 -7.95
CA GLY A 51 3.74 -11.30 -8.64
C GLY A 51 5.11 -11.68 -8.08
N LEU A 52 5.39 -11.37 -6.81
CA LEU A 52 6.57 -11.88 -6.10
C LEU A 52 6.41 -13.35 -5.71
N GLU A 53 5.16 -13.80 -5.55
CA GLU A 53 4.79 -15.18 -5.28
C GLU A 53 3.65 -15.58 -6.23
N SER A 54 3.40 -16.89 -6.37
CA SER A 54 2.27 -17.42 -7.15
C SER A 54 1.28 -18.15 -6.24
N PRO A 55 -0.03 -18.01 -6.47
CA PRO A 55 -1.02 -18.68 -5.65
C PRO A 55 -0.97 -20.19 -5.90
N THR A 56 -1.28 -20.99 -4.88
CA THR A 56 -1.36 -22.45 -5.00
C THR A 56 -2.58 -22.85 -5.80
N GLN A 57 -3.71 -22.16 -5.59
CA GLN A 57 -4.94 -22.30 -6.37
C GLN A 57 -5.59 -20.94 -6.61
N GLY A 58 -6.52 -20.89 -7.55
CA GLY A 58 -7.18 -19.65 -7.95
C GLY A 58 -6.39 -18.86 -8.99
N SER A 59 -6.80 -17.61 -9.23
CA SER A 59 -6.13 -16.77 -10.22
C SER A 59 -6.12 -15.29 -9.84
N VAL A 60 -5.06 -14.62 -10.27
CA VAL A 60 -4.93 -13.16 -10.25
C VAL A 60 -4.91 -12.68 -11.70
N CYS A 61 -5.80 -11.76 -12.04
CA CYS A 61 -5.87 -11.14 -13.36
C CYS A 61 -5.61 -9.64 -13.26
N TRP A 62 -4.64 -9.13 -14.03
CA TRP A 62 -4.39 -7.71 -14.22
C TRP A 62 -5.04 -7.24 -15.53
N ARG A 63 -6.02 -6.35 -15.43
CA ARG A 63 -6.80 -5.81 -16.55
C ARG A 63 -7.38 -6.90 -17.46
N GLY A 64 -7.86 -7.98 -16.84
CA GLY A 64 -8.45 -9.13 -17.52
C GLY A 64 -7.46 -10.20 -17.98
N GLU A 65 -6.15 -9.97 -17.84
CA GLU A 65 -5.12 -10.94 -18.24
C GLU A 65 -4.52 -11.66 -17.01
N PRO A 66 -4.54 -13.02 -16.95
CA PRO A 66 -3.94 -13.77 -15.86
C PRO A 66 -2.44 -13.50 -15.72
N LEU A 67 -1.95 -13.29 -14.48
CA LEU A 67 -0.53 -13.01 -14.23
C LEU A 67 0.39 -14.12 -14.73
N SER A 68 -0.05 -15.37 -14.64
CA SER A 68 0.68 -16.55 -15.11
C SER A 68 0.86 -16.60 -16.63
N ARG A 69 0.10 -15.82 -17.40
CA ARG A 69 0.15 -15.79 -18.88
C ARG A 69 0.88 -14.56 -19.43
N LEU A 70 1.39 -13.68 -18.57
CA LEU A 70 2.09 -12.49 -19.02
C LEU A 70 3.45 -12.87 -19.64
N ASN A 71 3.66 -12.49 -20.90
CA ASN A 71 4.98 -12.58 -21.53
C ASN A 71 5.95 -11.53 -20.94
N ARG A 72 7.24 -11.59 -21.32
CA ARG A 72 8.28 -10.70 -20.77
C ARG A 72 7.97 -9.20 -20.90
N ALA A 73 7.42 -8.77 -22.04
CA ALA A 73 7.08 -7.37 -22.26
C ALA A 73 5.90 -6.93 -21.37
N LYS A 74 4.86 -7.75 -21.26
CA LYS A 74 3.71 -7.51 -20.39
C LYS A 74 4.07 -7.58 -18.91
N GLN A 75 4.98 -8.46 -18.50
CA GLN A 75 5.53 -8.49 -17.14
C GLN A 75 6.26 -7.19 -16.80
N LYS A 76 7.07 -6.65 -17.73
CA LYS A 76 7.72 -5.35 -17.53
C LYS A 76 6.69 -4.22 -17.37
N ALA A 77 5.65 -4.20 -18.21
CA ALA A 77 4.57 -3.22 -18.09
C ALA A 77 3.78 -3.39 -16.78
N PHE A 78 3.48 -4.62 -16.37
CA PHE A 78 2.84 -4.95 -15.10
C PHE A 78 3.65 -4.46 -13.91
N ARG A 79 4.96 -4.76 -13.87
CA ARG A 79 5.87 -4.26 -12.82
C ARG A 79 5.97 -2.74 -12.81
N ARG A 80 5.85 -2.06 -13.95
CA ARG A 80 5.78 -0.59 -13.99
C ARG A 80 4.46 -0.07 -13.43
N ASP A 81 3.36 -0.70 -13.81
CA ASP A 81 2.01 -0.25 -13.47
C ASP A 81 1.65 -0.52 -12.01
N ILE A 82 2.37 -1.42 -11.32
CA ILE A 82 2.14 -1.76 -9.92
C ILE A 82 3.40 -1.60 -9.11
N GLN A 83 3.31 -0.85 -8.03
CA GLN A 83 4.42 -0.63 -7.12
C GLN A 83 3.97 -0.91 -5.68
N MET A 84 4.90 -1.42 -4.87
CA MET A 84 4.66 -1.73 -3.46
C MET A 84 5.66 -0.99 -2.58
N VAL A 85 5.16 -0.43 -1.49
CA VAL A 85 5.97 0.12 -0.40
C VAL A 85 5.78 -0.79 0.80
N PHE A 86 6.89 -1.39 1.25
CA PHE A 86 6.92 -2.31 2.37
C PHE A 86 6.97 -1.56 3.71
N GLN A 87 6.55 -2.25 4.77
CA GLN A 87 6.61 -1.76 6.15
C GLN A 87 8.04 -1.43 6.57
N ASP A 88 8.98 -2.35 6.35
CA ASP A 88 10.39 -2.16 6.67
C ASP A 88 11.13 -1.47 5.53
N SER A 89 11.32 -0.16 5.70
CA SER A 89 12.03 0.68 4.73
C SER A 89 13.53 0.38 4.67
N ILE A 90 14.12 -0.16 5.74
CA ILE A 90 15.55 -0.51 5.81
C ILE A 90 15.79 -1.72 4.92
N SER A 91 15.00 -2.79 5.09
CA SER A 91 15.10 -3.98 4.25
C SER A 91 14.69 -3.72 2.80
N ALA A 92 13.81 -2.74 2.57
CA ALA A 92 13.35 -2.38 1.22
C ALA A 92 14.36 -1.55 0.42
N ALA A 93 15.40 -0.98 1.05
CA ALA A 93 16.40 -0.14 0.41
C ALA A 93 17.78 -0.81 0.43
N ASN A 94 18.53 -0.73 -0.68
CA ASN A 94 19.89 -1.22 -0.69
C ASN A 94 20.82 -0.22 0.05
N PRO A 95 21.43 -0.58 1.19
CA PRO A 95 22.21 0.35 2.02
C PRO A 95 23.49 0.84 1.34
N ARG A 96 23.93 0.17 0.26
CA ARG A 96 25.12 0.55 -0.50
C ARG A 96 24.84 1.57 -1.59
N LYS A 97 23.57 1.75 -1.96
CA LYS A 97 23.14 2.72 -2.98
C LYS A 97 22.82 4.06 -2.35
N THR A 98 23.09 5.13 -3.09
CA THR A 98 22.64 6.48 -2.77
C THR A 98 21.12 6.62 -3.00
N VAL A 99 20.49 7.62 -2.40
CA VAL A 99 19.08 7.96 -2.66
C VAL A 99 18.84 8.17 -4.15
N ARG A 100 19.74 8.87 -4.83
CA ARG A 100 19.71 9.09 -6.28
C ARG A 100 19.66 7.76 -7.05
N GLU A 101 20.48 6.78 -6.69
CA GLU A 101 20.48 5.47 -7.34
C GLU A 101 19.22 4.67 -7.03
N ILE A 102 18.74 4.72 -5.79
CA ILE A 102 17.52 4.05 -5.33
C ILE A 102 16.30 4.55 -6.10
N LEU A 103 16.15 5.87 -6.26
CA LEU A 103 15.04 6.48 -7.00
C LEU A 103 15.10 6.17 -8.50
N ARG A 104 16.31 6.11 -9.07
CA ARG A 104 16.51 5.90 -10.50
C ARG A 104 16.35 4.46 -10.94
N GLU A 105 16.63 3.50 -10.07
CA GLU A 105 16.57 2.07 -10.36
C GLU A 105 15.28 1.61 -11.06
N PRO A 106 14.06 1.88 -10.53
CA PRO A 106 12.84 1.46 -11.21
C PRO A 106 12.66 2.15 -12.57
N MET A 107 13.03 3.43 -12.68
CA MET A 107 12.95 4.15 -13.96
C MET A 107 13.90 3.56 -15.01
N HIS A 108 15.11 3.21 -14.61
CA HIS A 108 16.11 2.61 -15.50
C HIS A 108 15.66 1.26 -16.05
N HIS A 109 15.02 0.43 -15.22
CA HIS A 109 14.58 -0.90 -15.64
C HIS A 109 13.22 -0.90 -16.36
N LEU A 110 12.31 0.00 -15.97
CA LEU A 110 10.90 -0.06 -16.34
C LEU A 110 10.49 0.99 -17.37
N LEU A 111 11.26 2.07 -17.52
CA LEU A 111 10.98 3.17 -18.46
C LEU A 111 12.09 3.30 -19.50
N SER A 112 11.75 3.97 -20.60
CA SER A 112 12.72 4.39 -21.63
C SER A 112 13.03 5.87 -21.42
N LEU A 113 13.76 6.20 -20.34
CA LEU A 113 14.17 7.56 -20.01
C LEU A 113 15.70 7.68 -20.08
N THR A 114 16.18 8.81 -20.59
CA THR A 114 17.59 9.21 -20.51
C THR A 114 18.02 9.43 -19.06
N LYS A 115 19.33 9.44 -18.81
CA LYS A 115 19.88 9.71 -17.47
C LYS A 115 19.43 11.07 -16.93
N SER A 116 19.38 12.10 -17.77
CA SER A 116 18.96 13.44 -17.38
C SER A 116 17.50 13.49 -16.95
N GLU A 117 16.60 12.86 -17.72
CA GLU A 117 15.17 12.76 -17.38
C GLU A 117 14.93 11.96 -16.09
N GLN A 118 15.72 10.89 -15.87
CA GLN A 118 15.66 10.13 -14.62
C GLN A 118 16.07 10.99 -13.41
N LEU A 119 17.07 11.86 -13.56
CA LEU A 119 17.53 12.73 -12.47
C LEU A 119 16.50 13.83 -12.16
N ALA A 120 15.95 14.47 -13.19
CA ALA A 120 14.89 15.46 -13.03
C ALA A 120 13.66 14.86 -12.34
N ARG A 121 13.25 13.65 -12.75
CA ARG A 121 12.12 12.95 -12.10
C ARG A 121 12.43 12.49 -10.68
N ALA A 122 13.67 12.10 -10.38
CA ALA A 122 14.05 11.74 -9.02
C ALA A 122 13.90 12.94 -8.06
N SER A 123 14.35 14.13 -8.48
CA SER A 123 14.16 15.39 -7.74
C SER A 123 12.67 15.74 -7.60
N GLU A 124 11.89 15.66 -8.69
CA GLU A 124 10.43 15.87 -8.67
C GLU A 124 9.74 14.99 -7.61
N MET A 125 10.11 13.71 -7.54
CA MET A 125 9.51 12.77 -6.59
C MET A 125 9.97 12.98 -5.15
N LEU A 126 11.20 13.45 -4.91
CA LEU A 126 11.64 13.84 -3.56
C LEU A 126 10.84 15.02 -3.05
N HIS A 127 10.70 16.07 -3.87
CA HIS A 127 9.90 17.23 -3.50
C HIS A 127 8.43 16.87 -3.29
N ALA A 128 7.89 15.93 -4.07
CA ALA A 128 6.53 15.44 -3.88
C ALA A 128 6.30 14.76 -2.51
N VAL A 129 7.34 14.22 -1.88
CA VAL A 129 7.30 13.62 -0.53
C VAL A 129 7.89 14.54 0.54
N ASP A 130 7.95 15.85 0.30
CA ASP A 130 8.49 16.85 1.24
C ASP A 130 9.96 16.57 1.65
N LEU A 131 10.76 16.10 0.69
CA LEU A 131 12.21 15.94 0.83
C LEU A 131 12.95 16.86 -0.15
N ASP A 132 14.12 17.32 0.29
CA ASP A 132 14.99 18.20 -0.48
C ASP A 132 16.10 17.42 -1.20
N ASP A 133 16.58 17.96 -2.31
CA ASP A 133 17.62 17.34 -3.14
C ASP A 133 18.96 17.15 -2.42
N SER A 134 19.21 17.85 -1.30
CA SER A 134 20.40 17.67 -0.45
C SER A 134 20.60 16.25 0.08
N ILE A 135 19.58 15.38 0.05
CA ILE A 135 19.71 13.97 0.44
C ILE A 135 20.10 13.03 -0.70
N LEU A 136 20.12 13.50 -1.96
CA LEU A 136 20.29 12.63 -3.13
C LEU A 136 21.57 11.79 -3.08
N ASP A 137 22.65 12.36 -2.54
CA ASP A 137 23.95 11.68 -2.47
C ASP A 137 24.18 10.96 -1.12
N LYS A 138 23.20 11.02 -0.21
CA LYS A 138 23.20 10.24 1.03
C LYS A 138 22.81 8.78 0.75
N ARG A 139 23.24 7.89 1.64
CA ARG A 139 22.87 6.48 1.67
C ARG A 139 21.85 6.21 2.80
N PRO A 140 21.08 5.11 2.76
CA PRO A 140 20.06 4.80 3.77
C PRO A 140 20.51 4.94 5.24
N PRO A 141 21.71 4.51 5.66
CA PRO A 141 22.14 4.67 7.05
C PRO A 141 22.33 6.13 7.51
N GLN A 142 22.40 7.08 6.57
CA GLN A 142 22.56 8.52 6.84
C GLN A 142 21.23 9.28 6.90
N LEU A 143 20.10 8.56 6.75
CA LEU A 143 18.75 9.13 6.76
C LEU A 143 18.05 8.75 8.06
N SER A 144 17.13 9.61 8.52
CA SER A 144 16.16 9.18 9.54
C SER A 144 15.22 8.13 8.98
N GLY A 145 14.60 7.32 9.85
CA GLY A 145 13.63 6.30 9.41
C GLY A 145 12.49 6.88 8.56
N GLY A 146 11.93 8.04 8.97
CA GLY A 146 10.89 8.74 8.21
C GLY A 146 11.38 9.35 6.89
N GLN A 147 12.66 9.76 6.79
CA GLN A 147 13.24 10.15 5.49
C GLN A 147 13.38 8.95 4.56
N LEU A 148 13.91 7.83 5.06
CA LEU A 148 14.11 6.62 4.27
C LEU A 148 12.77 6.07 3.75
N GLN A 149 11.74 6.08 4.60
CA GLN A 149 10.38 5.67 4.23
C GLN A 149 9.80 6.52 3.10
N ARG A 150 9.99 7.85 3.17
CA ARG A 150 9.59 8.78 2.12
C ARG A 150 10.40 8.58 0.84
N VAL A 151 11.69 8.25 0.93
CA VAL A 151 12.50 7.83 -0.24
C VAL A 151 11.93 6.56 -0.87
N CYS A 152 11.53 5.56 -0.08
CA CYS A 152 10.90 4.33 -0.59
C CYS A 152 9.55 4.63 -1.28
N LEU A 153 8.77 5.56 -0.75
CA LEU A 153 7.53 6.03 -1.38
C LEU A 153 7.82 6.75 -2.70
N ALA A 154 8.74 7.73 -2.70
CA ALA A 154 9.16 8.46 -3.90
C ALA A 154 9.68 7.50 -5.00
N ARG A 155 10.43 6.47 -4.61
CA ARG A 155 10.91 5.42 -5.53
C ARG A 155 9.74 4.71 -6.21
N ALA A 156 8.73 4.30 -5.46
CA ALA A 156 7.55 3.65 -6.00
C ALA A 156 6.76 4.59 -6.93
N LEU A 157 6.71 5.88 -6.62
CA LEU A 157 5.97 6.88 -7.39
C LEU A 157 6.69 7.32 -8.67
N ALA A 158 8.02 7.18 -8.75
CA ALA A 158 8.84 7.61 -9.89
C ALA A 158 8.45 6.98 -11.23
N VAL A 159 7.81 5.80 -11.23
CA VAL A 159 7.31 5.15 -12.45
C VAL A 159 5.85 5.46 -12.79
N LYS A 160 5.21 6.34 -12.00
CA LYS A 160 3.80 6.74 -12.13
C LYS A 160 2.86 5.53 -12.18
N PRO A 161 2.83 4.72 -11.10
CA PRO A 161 2.08 3.47 -11.08
C PRO A 161 0.57 3.71 -11.20
N LYS A 162 -0.12 2.70 -11.74
CA LYS A 162 -1.58 2.63 -11.85
C LYS A 162 -2.21 2.03 -10.59
N LEU A 163 -1.46 1.21 -9.87
CA LEU A 163 -1.80 0.74 -8.53
C LEU A 163 -0.58 0.89 -7.60
N LEU A 164 -0.82 1.49 -6.44
CA LEU A 164 0.15 1.51 -5.34
C LEU A 164 -0.35 0.62 -4.20
N ILE A 165 0.49 -0.31 -3.74
CA ILE A 165 0.22 -1.12 -2.55
C ILE A 165 1.07 -0.60 -1.40
N LEU A 166 0.45 -0.24 -0.29
CA LEU A 166 1.10 0.28 0.91
C LEU A 166 0.92 -0.73 2.04
N ASP A 167 1.99 -1.46 2.37
CA ASP A 167 1.97 -2.51 3.40
C ASP A 167 2.44 -1.96 4.74
N GLU A 168 1.51 -1.45 5.56
CA GLU A 168 1.77 -0.74 6.83
C GLU A 168 2.80 0.41 6.72
N ALA A 169 3.06 0.85 5.50
CA ALA A 169 4.14 1.75 5.13
C ALA A 169 3.91 3.21 5.52
N VAL A 170 2.88 3.52 6.32
CA VAL A 170 2.67 4.85 6.93
C VAL A 170 2.20 4.78 8.38
N SER A 171 2.13 3.58 8.97
CA SER A 171 1.60 3.37 10.32
C SER A 171 2.56 3.88 11.40
N ASN A 172 3.87 3.86 11.12
CA ASN A 172 4.93 4.27 12.07
C ASN A 172 5.39 5.72 11.89
N LEU A 173 4.70 6.51 11.05
CA LEU A 173 4.99 7.93 10.86
C LEU A 173 4.25 8.77 11.92
N ASP A 174 4.82 9.92 12.29
CA ASP A 174 4.08 10.90 13.08
C ASP A 174 2.86 11.43 12.31
N LEU A 175 1.87 11.95 13.05
CA LEU A 175 0.59 12.38 12.48
C LEU A 175 0.72 13.46 11.41
N VAL A 176 1.72 14.35 11.52
CA VAL A 176 1.93 15.43 10.55
C VAL A 176 2.48 14.86 9.25
N LEU A 177 3.51 14.01 9.32
CA LEU A 177 4.06 13.34 8.15
C LEU A 177 3.04 12.41 7.49
N GLN A 178 2.27 11.67 8.28
CA GLN A 178 1.22 10.80 7.77
C GLN A 178 0.16 11.59 6.98
N ALA A 179 -0.26 12.76 7.48
CA ALA A 179 -1.17 13.65 6.77
C ALA A 179 -0.56 14.17 5.44
N GLY A 180 0.75 14.45 5.41
CA GLY A 180 1.48 14.80 4.20
C GLY A 180 1.44 13.69 3.15
N VAL A 181 1.75 12.45 3.55
CA VAL A 181 1.69 11.28 2.66
C VAL A 181 0.28 11.06 2.12
N ILE A 182 -0.75 11.12 2.95
CA ILE A 182 -2.14 10.98 2.49
C ILE A 182 -2.49 12.07 1.46
N ARG A 183 -2.06 13.31 1.68
CA ARG A 183 -2.29 14.42 0.75
C ARG A 183 -1.64 14.16 -0.60
N LEU A 184 -0.41 13.64 -0.61
CA LEU A 184 0.27 13.21 -1.82
C LEU A 184 -0.52 12.10 -2.54
N LEU A 185 -0.94 11.06 -1.81
CA LEU A 185 -1.71 9.96 -2.39
C LEU A 185 -3.04 10.43 -2.98
N LYS A 186 -3.76 11.33 -2.29
CA LYS A 186 -4.96 12.00 -2.83
C LYS A 186 -4.67 12.77 -4.11
N LYS A 187 -3.58 13.54 -4.15
CA LYS A 187 -3.17 14.28 -5.35
C LYS A 187 -2.88 13.33 -6.52
N LEU A 188 -2.16 12.23 -6.29
CA LEU A 188 -1.85 11.24 -7.32
C LEU A 188 -3.10 10.53 -7.85
N GLN A 189 -4.01 10.18 -6.96
CA GLN A 189 -5.30 9.62 -7.32
C GLN A 189 -6.09 10.59 -8.21
N GLN A 190 -6.18 11.87 -7.84
CA GLN A 190 -6.87 12.91 -8.60
C GLN A 190 -6.23 13.19 -9.96
N GLN A 191 -4.89 13.25 -10.02
CA GLN A 191 -4.17 13.63 -11.24
C GLN A 191 -3.98 12.46 -12.22
N PHE A 192 -3.71 11.25 -11.73
CA PHE A 192 -3.28 10.12 -12.56
C PHE A 192 -4.25 8.93 -12.55
N GLY A 193 -5.31 8.99 -11.73
CA GLY A 193 -6.26 7.89 -11.55
C GLY A 193 -5.61 6.66 -10.89
N THR A 194 -4.54 6.87 -10.13
CA THR A 194 -3.82 5.80 -9.42
C THR A 194 -4.74 5.20 -8.36
N ALA A 195 -4.95 3.88 -8.43
CA ALA A 195 -5.59 3.12 -7.38
C ALA A 195 -4.62 2.85 -6.24
N CYS A 196 -5.15 2.65 -5.03
CA CYS A 196 -4.36 2.37 -3.84
C CYS A 196 -4.95 1.17 -3.09
N LEU A 197 -4.12 0.17 -2.78
CA LEU A 197 -4.44 -0.86 -1.78
C LEU A 197 -3.66 -0.53 -0.52
N PHE A 198 -4.37 -0.21 0.54
CA PHE A 198 -3.82 0.31 1.78
C PHE A 198 -3.97 -0.72 2.90
N ILE A 199 -2.89 -1.42 3.20
CA ILE A 199 -2.86 -2.41 4.28
C ILE A 199 -2.47 -1.67 5.55
N THR A 200 -3.40 -1.62 6.49
CA THR A 200 -3.23 -0.86 7.73
C THR A 200 -4.06 -1.46 8.85
N HIS A 201 -3.80 -1.00 10.07
CA HIS A 201 -4.65 -1.22 11.23
C HIS A 201 -5.25 0.11 11.76
N ASP A 202 -4.90 1.26 11.18
CA ASP A 202 -5.42 2.56 11.63
C ASP A 202 -6.75 2.88 10.94
N LEU A 203 -7.85 2.71 11.68
CA LEU A 203 -9.20 3.00 11.19
C LEU A 203 -9.43 4.47 10.84
N ARG A 204 -8.73 5.41 11.50
CA ARG A 204 -8.90 6.84 11.24
C ARG A 204 -8.41 7.20 9.83
N LEU A 205 -7.40 6.48 9.34
CA LEU A 205 -6.94 6.61 7.96
C LEU A 205 -7.94 6.05 6.98
N VAL A 206 -8.53 4.90 7.31
CA VAL A 206 -9.54 4.26 6.47
C VAL A 206 -10.74 5.20 6.29
N GLU A 207 -11.28 5.74 7.39
CA GLU A 207 -12.41 6.67 7.38
C GLU A 207 -12.16 7.94 6.55
N ARG A 208 -10.92 8.46 6.55
CA ARG A 208 -10.60 9.75 5.92
C ARG A 208 -10.13 9.67 4.46
N PHE A 209 -9.75 8.48 3.99
CA PHE A 209 -9.04 8.33 2.71
C PHE A 209 -9.52 7.16 1.85
N CYS A 210 -10.08 6.10 2.43
CA CYS A 210 -10.48 4.93 1.67
C CYS A 210 -11.92 5.07 1.18
N HIS A 211 -12.21 4.51 0.01
CA HIS A 211 -13.56 4.41 -0.55
C HIS A 211 -14.23 3.12 -0.12
N ARG A 212 -13.42 2.08 0.12
CA ARG A 212 -13.87 0.76 0.52
C ARG A 212 -12.88 0.15 1.50
N VAL A 213 -13.37 -0.69 2.39
CA VAL A 213 -12.59 -1.44 3.36
C VAL A 213 -12.90 -2.93 3.23
N MET A 214 -11.87 -3.75 3.32
CA MET A 214 -11.96 -5.21 3.40
C MET A 214 -11.34 -5.63 4.73
N VAL A 215 -12.04 -6.45 5.50
CA VAL A 215 -11.53 -7.05 6.74
C VAL A 215 -11.11 -8.47 6.44
N MET A 216 -9.86 -8.77 6.78
CA MET A 216 -9.25 -10.07 6.61
C MET A 216 -9.00 -10.73 7.95
N ASP A 217 -9.45 -11.98 8.07
CA ASP A 217 -9.25 -12.82 9.24
C ASP A 217 -8.94 -14.25 8.80
N GLU A 218 -7.95 -14.87 9.46
CA GLU A 218 -7.48 -16.24 9.19
C GLU A 218 -7.38 -16.64 7.70
N GLY A 219 -6.85 -15.75 6.87
CA GLY A 219 -6.66 -16.00 5.44
C GLY A 219 -7.88 -15.77 4.55
N GLN A 220 -8.98 -15.23 5.09
CA GLN A 220 -10.23 -14.97 4.37
C GLN A 220 -10.61 -13.49 4.44
N ILE A 221 -11.27 -12.97 3.41
CA ILE A 221 -11.97 -11.69 3.49
C ILE A 221 -13.35 -11.96 4.10
N VAL A 222 -13.52 -11.60 5.37
CA VAL A 222 -14.74 -11.88 6.14
C VAL A 222 -15.78 -10.77 6.01
N GLU A 223 -15.37 -9.56 5.63
CA GLU A 223 -16.26 -8.43 5.51
C GLU A 223 -15.72 -7.43 4.47
N THR A 224 -16.62 -6.82 3.69
CA THR A 224 -16.28 -5.74 2.77
C THR A 224 -17.36 -4.67 2.85
N GLN A 225 -16.97 -3.42 3.06
CA GLN A 225 -17.89 -2.30 3.18
C GLN A 225 -17.38 -1.09 2.40
N THR A 226 -18.32 -0.33 1.83
CA THR A 226 -18.02 1.03 1.33
C THR A 226 -17.85 1.95 2.53
N VAL A 227 -16.81 2.79 2.52
CA VAL A 227 -16.56 3.75 3.58
C VAL A 227 -17.52 4.92 3.40
N GLY A 228 -18.42 5.12 4.37
CA GLY A 228 -19.32 6.28 4.47
C GLY A 228 -18.95 7.17 5.66
N ASP A 229 -19.94 7.86 6.22
CA ASP A 229 -19.74 8.80 7.33
C ASP A 229 -19.34 8.11 8.65
N THR A 230 -19.70 6.84 8.82
CA THR A 230 -19.34 6.06 10.01
C THR A 230 -19.04 4.61 9.60
N LEU A 231 -17.90 4.09 10.03
CA LEU A 231 -17.54 2.70 9.85
C LEU A 231 -18.04 1.89 11.05
N THR A 232 -18.87 0.88 10.81
CA THR A 232 -19.32 -0.05 11.87
C THR A 232 -19.23 -1.46 11.33
N PHE A 233 -18.41 -2.29 11.98
CA PHE A 233 -18.19 -3.66 11.51
C PHE A 233 -19.18 -4.63 12.14
N SER A 234 -19.67 -5.56 11.33
CA SER A 234 -20.56 -6.63 11.76
C SER A 234 -19.82 -7.91 12.10
N SER A 235 -18.67 -8.16 11.45
CA SER A 235 -17.82 -9.31 11.73
C SER A 235 -17.12 -9.21 13.08
N ASP A 236 -16.89 -10.35 13.74
CA ASP A 236 -16.17 -10.38 15.01
C ASP A 236 -14.75 -9.81 14.86
N ALA A 237 -14.05 -10.18 13.78
CA ALA A 237 -12.74 -9.63 13.46
C ALA A 237 -12.78 -8.11 13.30
N GLY A 238 -13.75 -7.58 12.55
CA GLY A 238 -13.90 -6.14 12.35
C GLY A 238 -14.25 -5.39 13.64
N ARG A 239 -15.14 -5.95 14.48
CA ARG A 239 -15.47 -5.39 15.80
C ARG A 239 -14.27 -5.36 16.73
N VAL A 240 -13.44 -6.41 16.73
CA VAL A 240 -12.23 -6.41 17.55
C VAL A 240 -11.25 -5.36 17.05
N LEU A 241 -11.06 -5.22 15.74
CA LEU A 241 -10.20 -4.16 15.19
C LEU A 241 -10.72 -2.77 15.56
N GLN A 242 -12.05 -2.57 15.55
CA GLN A 242 -12.70 -1.33 15.95
C GLN A 242 -12.50 -1.00 17.43
N ASN A 243 -12.66 -2.00 18.30
CA ASN A 243 -12.52 -1.83 19.74
C ASN A 243 -11.05 -1.74 20.19
N ALA A 244 -10.12 -2.25 19.38
CA ALA A 244 -8.68 -2.15 19.64
C ALA A 244 -8.12 -0.74 19.40
N VAL A 245 -8.82 0.08 18.60
CA VAL A 245 -8.48 1.49 18.45
C VAL A 245 -8.96 2.23 19.70
N LEU A 246 -8.03 2.63 20.56
CA LEU A 246 -8.32 3.46 21.73
C LEU A 246 -9.15 4.68 21.27
N PRO A 247 -10.26 5.01 21.96
CA PRO A 247 -11.05 6.18 21.61
C PRO A 247 -10.16 7.43 21.65
N ALA A 248 -10.35 8.33 20.68
CA ALA A 248 -9.48 9.49 20.49
C ALA A 248 -9.40 10.41 21.72
N PHE A 249 -10.38 10.36 22.62
CA PHE A 249 -10.39 11.00 23.94
C PHE A 249 -11.36 10.24 24.86
N PRO A 250 -11.18 10.23 26.19
CA PRO A 250 -12.20 9.71 27.10
C PRO A 250 -13.51 10.47 26.88
N VAL A 251 -14.60 9.74 26.70
CA VAL A 251 -15.96 10.28 26.66
C VAL A 251 -16.15 11.15 27.91
N ARG A 252 -16.41 12.45 27.75
CA ARG A 252 -16.80 13.32 28.88
C ARG A 252 -18.02 12.66 29.53
N ARG A 253 -17.85 12.11 30.73
CA ARG A 253 -18.97 11.68 31.56
C ARG A 253 -19.91 12.88 31.69
N SER A 254 -21.15 12.74 31.21
CA SER A 254 -22.21 13.71 31.47
C SER A 254 -22.27 13.92 32.97
N ALA A 255 -22.05 15.15 33.43
CA ALA A 255 -22.20 15.51 34.82
C ALA A 255 -23.60 15.08 35.28
N THR A 256 -23.64 14.10 36.17
CA THR A 256 -24.83 13.74 36.93
C THR A 256 -25.33 15.02 37.58
N LYS A 257 -26.55 15.44 37.22
CA LYS A 257 -27.27 16.48 37.95
C LYS A 257 -27.32 16.03 39.42
N LYS A 258 -26.61 16.74 40.29
CA LYS A 258 -26.86 16.66 41.73
C LYS A 258 -28.29 17.15 41.95
N VAL A 259 -29.12 16.27 42.48
CA VAL A 259 -30.36 16.61 43.19
C VAL A 259 -29.97 17.17 44.55
#